data_AF-A0A7K3ZU29-F1
#
_entry.id   AF-A0A7K3ZU29-F1
#
_cell.length_a   1.000
_cell.length_b   1.000
_cell.length_c   1.000
_cell.angle_alpha   90.00
_cell.angle_beta   90.00
_cell.angle_gamma   90.00
#
_symmetry.space_group_name_H-M   'P 1'
#
loop_
_entity.id
_entity.type
_entity.pdbx_description
1 polymer ?
#
loop_
_entity_poly.entity_id
_entity_poly.type
_entity_poly.pdbx_seq_one_letter_code
_entity_poly.pdbx_strand_id
1 'polypeptide(L)'
;MKYMIDLPLAFCIALGFLLGIISGLTPGLHLNNFAAMLLAISPQLMGHGLSPFHMADIILAASISQTFFDAIPAIFLGAPDSEVALTVLPGQRLMLEGRGIEAVRLSALGSCGAVLFALVMIIPLSWAASNYYDYLTKYMGVLLLAIALMMIKSETGPQIEGQGSLVHYKYKALAGMLFLTSG
;
A
#
# COMPACT_ATOMS: atom_id res chain seq x y z
N MET A 1 -8.13 12.22 30.49
CA MET A 1 -8.06 12.68 29.09
C MET A 1 -7.09 13.86 29.03
N LYS A 2 -5.78 13.61 29.09
CA LYS A 2 -4.74 14.65 29.07
C LYS A 2 -4.22 14.69 27.64
N TYR A 3 -4.79 15.57 26.82
CA TYR A 3 -4.27 15.84 25.48
C TYR A 3 -2.93 16.54 25.63
N MET A 4 -1.85 15.78 25.59
CA MET A 4 -0.52 16.32 25.43
C MET A 4 0.09 15.59 24.25
N ILE A 5 0.61 16.35 23.30
CA ILE A 5 1.61 15.84 22.38
C ILE A 5 2.76 15.39 23.28
N ASP A 6 2.77 14.11 23.64
CA ASP A 6 3.85 13.55 24.43
C ASP A 6 5.11 13.61 23.57
N LEU A 7 6.25 14.01 24.14
CA LEU A 7 7.54 13.99 23.45
C LEU A 7 7.81 12.68 22.65
N PRO A 8 7.49 11.48 23.17
CA PRO A 8 7.57 10.25 22.38
C PRO A 8 6.66 10.23 21.16
N LEU A 9 5.43 10.75 21.24
CA LEU A 9 4.51 10.81 20.11
C LEU A 9 5.05 11.69 18.98
N ALA A 10 5.54 12.89 19.32
CA ALA A 10 6.16 13.78 18.34
C ALA A 10 7.37 13.13 17.66
N PHE A 11 8.21 12.42 18.43
CA PHE A 11 9.33 11.67 17.91
C PHE A 11 8.90 10.54 16.95
N CYS A 12 7.88 9.76 17.32
CA CYS A 12 7.32 8.71 16.48
C CYS A 12 6.77 9.23 15.16
N ILE A 13 6.03 10.34 15.18
CA ILE A 13 5.52 10.99 13.97
C ILE A 13 6.67 11.49 13.10
N ALA A 14 7.68 12.14 13.68
CA ALA A 14 8.85 12.62 12.94
C ALA A 14 9.63 11.46 12.30
N LEU A 15 9.83 10.37 13.03
CA LEU A 15 10.47 9.15 12.54
C LEU A 15 9.67 8.55 11.37
N GLY A 16 8.35 8.39 11.54
CA GLY A 16 7.47 7.90 10.49
C GLY A 16 7.52 8.77 9.25
N PHE A 17 7.44 10.10 9.41
CA PHE A 17 7.54 11.04 8.30
C PHE A 17 8.85 10.89 7.51
N LEU A 18 9.99 10.74 8.20
CA LEU A 18 11.30 10.51 7.57
C LEU A 18 11.35 9.16 6.85
N LEU A 19 10.84 8.08 7.45
CA LEU A 19 10.76 6.77 6.81
C LEU A 19 9.89 6.83 5.56
N GLY A 20 8.76 7.54 5.60
CA GLY A 20 7.90 7.75 4.45
C GLY A 20 8.56 8.55 3.32
N ILE A 21 9.37 9.56 3.64
CA ILE A 21 10.18 10.26 2.63
C ILE A 21 11.17 9.30 1.98
N ILE A 22 11.91 8.53 2.78
CA ILE A 22 12.92 7.58 2.27
C ILE A 22 12.25 6.54 1.38
N SER A 23 11.13 5.96 1.84
CA SER A 23 10.38 4.97 1.08
C SER A 23 9.82 5.56 -0.21
N GLY A 24 9.18 6.74 -0.15
CA GLY A 24 8.60 7.38 -1.32
C GLY A 24 9.64 7.80 -2.36
N LEU A 25 10.82 8.28 -1.94
CA LEU A 25 11.86 8.69 -2.88
C LEU A 25 12.69 7.52 -3.44
N THR A 26 12.59 6.32 -2.84
CA THR A 26 13.37 5.14 -3.25
C THR A 26 12.46 4.13 -3.94
N PRO A 27 12.52 4.00 -5.29
CA PRO A 27 11.74 2.99 -6.00
C PRO A 27 11.98 1.58 -5.44
N GLY A 28 10.91 0.80 -5.25
CA GLY A 28 10.99 -0.56 -4.73
C GLY A 28 11.12 -0.69 -3.20
N LEU A 29 11.25 0.42 -2.45
CA LEU A 29 11.04 0.41 -0.99
C LEU A 29 9.58 0.70 -0.67
N HIS A 30 8.88 -0.31 -0.18
CA HIS A 30 7.49 -0.18 0.27
C HIS A 30 7.39 -0.03 1.78
N LEU A 31 6.39 0.74 2.23
CA LEU A 31 6.06 0.83 3.65
C LEU A 31 5.83 -0.53 4.30
N ASN A 32 5.28 -1.49 3.57
CA ASN A 32 5.03 -2.84 4.08
C ASN A 32 6.30 -3.49 4.63
N ASN A 33 7.47 -3.22 4.04
CA ASN A 33 8.75 -3.71 4.52
C ASN A 33 9.11 -3.09 5.87
N PHE A 34 8.87 -1.78 6.03
CA PHE A 34 9.08 -1.08 7.30
C PHE A 34 8.09 -1.54 8.38
N ALA A 35 6.83 -1.77 8.04
CA ALA A 35 5.82 -2.30 8.95
C ALA A 35 6.19 -3.72 9.44
N ALA A 36 6.64 -4.59 8.54
CA ALA A 36 7.12 -5.93 8.88
C ALA A 36 8.37 -5.87 9.77
N MET A 37 9.31 -4.98 9.46
CA MET A 37 10.49 -4.76 10.29
C MET A 37 10.12 -4.26 11.69
N LEU A 38 9.24 -3.25 11.79
CA LEU A 38 8.72 -2.72 13.06
C LEU A 38 8.01 -3.81 13.88
N LEU A 39 7.23 -4.66 13.23
CA LEU A 39 6.57 -5.79 13.88
C LEU A 39 7.59 -6.79 14.43
N ALA A 40 8.65 -7.10 13.69
CA ALA A 40 9.71 -8.01 14.12
C ALA A 40 10.50 -7.49 15.34
N ILE A 41 10.71 -6.17 15.44
CA ILE A 41 11.38 -5.53 16.58
C ILE A 41 10.41 -5.05 17.68
N SER A 42 9.11 -5.25 17.50
CA SER A 42 8.08 -4.77 18.42
C SER A 42 8.25 -5.27 19.86
N PRO A 43 8.67 -6.53 20.15
CA PRO A 43 8.89 -6.98 21.52
C PRO A 43 9.97 -6.17 22.27
N GLN A 44 11.05 -5.81 21.57
CA GLN A 44 12.15 -5.03 22.13
C GLN A 44 11.72 -3.58 22.36
N LEU A 45 10.98 -2.99 21.41
CA LEU A 45 10.44 -1.64 21.54
C LEU A 45 9.46 -1.52 22.72
N MET A 46 8.59 -2.53 22.92
CA MET A 46 7.71 -2.60 24.09
C MET A 46 8.50 -2.68 25.39
N GLY A 47 9.64 -3.39 25.41
CA GLY A 47 10.57 -3.42 26.55
C GLY A 47 11.18 -2.06 26.90
N HIS A 48 11.25 -1.14 25.94
CA HIS A 48 11.69 0.25 26.14
C HIS A 48 10.54 1.23 26.45
N GLY A 49 9.32 0.74 26.65
CA GLY A 49 8.16 1.55 27.03
C GLY A 49 7.35 2.12 25.86
N LEU A 50 7.64 1.71 24.61
CA LEU A 50 6.82 2.08 23.46
C LEU A 50 5.55 1.22 23.39
N SER A 51 4.40 1.87 23.42
CA SER A 51 3.12 1.19 23.23
C SER A 51 2.87 0.82 21.75
N PRO A 52 1.98 -0.16 21.47
CA PRO A 52 1.53 -0.45 20.11
C PRO A 52 0.96 0.75 19.35
N PHE A 53 0.36 1.71 20.06
CA PHE A 53 -0.13 2.94 19.45
C PHE A 53 0.99 3.79 18.85
N HIS A 54 2.13 3.91 19.54
CA HIS A 54 3.30 4.63 19.00
C HIS A 54 3.84 3.98 17.72
N MET A 55 3.81 2.66 17.62
CA MET A 55 4.21 1.94 16.40
C MET A 55 3.20 2.17 15.26
N ALA A 56 1.90 2.17 15.58
CA ALA A 56 0.87 2.52 14.61
C ALA A 56 1.03 3.97 14.12
N ASP A 57 1.40 4.91 14.99
CA ASP A 57 1.66 6.31 14.63
C ASP A 57 2.84 6.44 13.67
N ILE A 58 3.94 5.69 13.89
CA ILE A 58 5.08 5.65 12.97
C ILE A 58 4.62 5.18 11.59
N ILE A 59 3.88 4.06 11.54
CA ILE A 59 3.41 3.47 10.28
C ILE A 59 2.45 4.44 9.58
N LEU A 60 1.51 5.04 10.30
CA LEU A 60 0.54 5.98 9.74
C LEU A 60 1.21 7.23 9.18
N ALA A 61 2.13 7.84 9.93
CA ALA A 61 2.88 9.01 9.48
C ALA A 61 3.74 8.69 8.24
N ALA A 62 4.35 7.50 8.22
CA ALA A 62 5.12 7.02 7.08
C ALA A 62 4.22 6.73 5.85
N SER A 63 3.04 6.13 6.03
CA SER A 63 2.05 5.94 4.96
C SER A 63 1.68 7.25 4.32
N ILE A 64 1.27 8.23 5.14
CA ILE A 64 0.82 9.52 4.63
C ILE A 64 1.96 10.18 3.86
N SER A 65 3.14 10.30 4.47
CA SER A 65 4.31 10.91 3.84
C SER A 65 4.67 10.23 2.51
N GLN A 66 4.75 8.90 2.48
CA GLN A 66 5.09 8.14 1.27
C GLN A 66 4.21 8.52 0.08
N THR A 67 2.89 8.61 0.27
CA THR A 67 1.95 8.93 -0.84
C THR A 67 2.15 10.31 -1.48
N PHE A 68 2.89 11.22 -0.83
CA PHE A 68 3.25 12.51 -1.43
C PHE A 68 4.57 12.45 -2.18
N PHE A 69 5.50 11.59 -1.76
CA PHE A 69 6.86 11.53 -2.29
C PHE A 69 7.04 10.45 -3.37
N ASP A 70 6.28 9.36 -3.34
CA ASP A 70 6.34 8.25 -4.32
C ASP A 70 6.03 8.67 -5.77
N ALA A 71 5.22 9.70 -5.93
CA ALA A 71 4.92 10.29 -7.24
C ALA A 71 6.16 10.85 -7.94
N ILE A 72 7.14 11.35 -7.19
CA ILE A 72 8.32 12.01 -7.75
C ILE A 72 9.16 11.04 -8.58
N PRO A 73 9.72 9.94 -8.01
CA PRO A 73 10.47 9.00 -8.81
C PRO A 73 9.60 8.30 -9.86
N ALA A 74 8.32 8.03 -9.57
CA ALA A 74 7.43 7.37 -10.51
C ALA A 74 7.21 8.20 -11.81
N ILE A 75 7.08 9.52 -11.67
CA ILE A 75 6.89 10.46 -12.79
C ILE A 75 8.22 10.78 -13.49
N PHE A 76 9.29 11.06 -12.73
CA PHE A 76 10.55 11.56 -13.30
C PHE A 76 11.53 10.46 -13.72
N LEU A 77 11.57 9.33 -13.02
CA LEU A 77 12.51 8.24 -13.31
C LEU A 77 11.87 7.13 -14.15
N GLY A 78 10.56 7.19 -14.39
CA GLY A 78 9.87 6.16 -15.16
C GLY A 78 9.87 4.78 -14.50
N ALA A 79 10.17 4.73 -13.19
CA ALA A 79 10.21 3.52 -12.39
C ALA A 79 9.06 3.52 -11.37
N PRO A 80 7.79 3.46 -11.82
CA PRO A 80 6.69 3.32 -10.91
C PRO A 80 6.73 1.94 -10.26
N ASP A 81 6.35 1.86 -8.99
CA ASP A 81 6.12 0.56 -8.36
C ASP A 81 5.06 -0.21 -9.13
N SER A 82 5.21 -1.54 -9.17
CA SER A 82 4.32 -2.43 -9.92
C SER A 82 2.84 -2.29 -9.52
N GLU A 83 2.58 -1.88 -8.29
CA GLU A 83 1.23 -1.65 -7.74
C GLU A 83 0.55 -0.40 -8.33
N VAL A 84 1.33 0.58 -8.82
CA VAL A 84 0.85 1.91 -9.22
C VAL A 84 1.10 2.18 -10.71
N ALA A 85 1.81 1.30 -11.41
CA ALA A 85 2.24 1.46 -12.81
C ALA A 85 1.13 1.95 -13.77
N LEU A 86 -0.11 1.48 -13.61
CA LEU A 86 -1.24 1.89 -14.45
C LEU A 86 -1.75 3.31 -14.15
N THR A 87 -1.68 3.76 -12.89
CA THR A 87 -2.15 5.11 -12.49
C THR A 87 -1.08 6.19 -12.69
N VAL A 88 0.19 5.82 -12.86
CA VAL A 88 1.27 6.79 -13.17
C VAL A 88 1.37 7.12 -14.66
N LEU A 89 0.75 6.34 -15.53
CA LEU A 89 0.74 6.56 -16.99
C LEU A 89 0.31 7.99 -17.40
N PRO A 90 -0.75 8.60 -16.82
CA PRO A 90 -1.09 9.99 -17.09
C PRO A 90 -0.01 10.99 -16.63
N GLY A 91 0.60 10.75 -15.46
CA GLY A 91 1.68 11.60 -14.93
C GLY A 91 2.94 11.54 -15.80
N GLN A 92 3.28 10.35 -16.30
CA GLN A 92 4.38 10.15 -17.25
C GLN A 92 4.11 10.82 -18.59
N ARG A 93 2.86 10.82 -19.09
CA ARG A 93 2.49 11.59 -20.30
C ARG A 93 2.73 13.08 -20.11
N LEU A 94 2.28 13.65 -18.98
CA LEU A 94 2.54 15.05 -18.65
C LEU A 94 4.05 15.33 -18.54
N MET A 95 4.83 14.40 -17.99
CA MET A 95 6.29 14.53 -17.96
C MET A 95 6.90 14.57 -19.38
N LEU A 96 6.45 13.70 -20.29
CA LEU A 96 6.88 13.70 -21.70
C LEU A 96 6.49 14.99 -22.44
N GLU A 97 5.40 15.63 -22.03
CA GLU A 97 4.99 16.96 -22.52
C GLU A 97 5.78 18.13 -21.89
N GLY A 98 6.78 17.85 -21.04
CA GLY A 98 7.57 18.86 -20.32
C GLY A 98 6.87 19.43 -19.08
N ARG A 99 5.74 18.84 -18.66
CA ARG A 99 4.87 19.29 -17.55
C ARG A 99 5.02 18.43 -16.29
N GLY A 100 6.19 17.81 -16.06
CA GLY A 100 6.41 16.91 -14.91
C GLY A 100 6.14 17.54 -13.54
N ILE A 101 6.47 18.83 -13.37
CA ILE A 101 6.18 19.56 -12.13
C ILE A 101 4.66 19.69 -11.89
N GLU A 102 3.89 19.89 -12.95
CA GLU A 102 2.43 19.94 -12.87
C GLU A 102 1.86 18.56 -12.52
N ALA A 103 2.40 17.49 -13.11
CA ALA A 103 2.04 16.13 -12.78
C ALA A 103 2.25 15.82 -11.29
N VAL A 104 3.40 16.20 -10.71
CA VAL A 104 3.65 16.04 -9.28
C VAL A 104 2.69 16.87 -8.43
N ARG A 105 2.37 18.11 -8.83
CA ARG A 105 1.40 18.94 -8.10
C ARG A 105 -0.01 18.33 -8.10
N LEU A 106 -0.46 17.81 -9.25
CA LEU A 106 -1.74 17.13 -9.37
C LEU A 106 -1.77 15.84 -8.52
N SER A 107 -0.67 15.09 -8.50
CA SER A 107 -0.55 13.92 -7.62
C SER A 107 -0.63 14.30 -6.15
N ALA A 108 0.09 15.32 -5.71
CA ALA A 108 0.06 15.81 -4.33
C ALA A 108 -1.34 16.33 -3.92
N LEU A 109 -2.07 16.97 -4.84
CA LEU A 109 -3.48 17.34 -4.61
C LEU A 109 -4.37 16.11 -4.45
N GLY A 110 -4.13 15.07 -5.26
CA GLY A 110 -4.78 13.76 -5.11
C GLY A 110 -4.52 13.14 -3.74
N SER A 111 -3.26 13.12 -3.28
CA SER A 111 -2.88 12.60 -1.96
C SER A 111 -3.53 13.39 -0.83
N CYS A 112 -3.59 14.72 -0.93
CA CYS A 112 -4.33 15.57 0.02
C CYS A 112 -5.83 15.22 0.04
N GLY A 113 -6.45 15.09 -1.13
CA GLY A 113 -7.85 14.68 -1.24
C GLY A 113 -8.12 13.28 -0.66
N ALA A 114 -7.19 12.34 -0.88
CA ALA A 114 -7.25 10.99 -0.33
C ALA A 114 -7.17 11.00 1.20
N VAL A 115 -6.28 11.81 1.80
CA VAL A 115 -6.19 11.96 3.26
C VAL A 115 -7.50 12.53 3.84
N LEU A 116 -8.06 13.58 3.22
CA LEU A 116 -9.33 14.15 3.66
C LEU A 116 -10.48 13.14 3.56
N PHE A 117 -10.54 12.41 2.46
CA PHE A 117 -11.53 11.34 2.26
C PHE A 117 -11.35 10.21 3.29
N ALA A 118 -10.12 9.80 3.57
CA ALA A 118 -9.80 8.78 4.57
C ALA A 118 -10.23 9.22 5.97
N LEU A 119 -10.03 10.48 6.34
CA LEU A 119 -10.50 11.03 7.63
C LEU A 119 -12.03 10.98 7.78
N VAL A 120 -12.78 11.15 6.69
CA VAL A 120 -14.24 10.99 6.73
C VAL A 120 -14.61 9.50 6.79
N MET A 121 -13.94 8.67 6.00
CA MET A 121 -14.22 7.24 5.92
C MET A 121 -13.80 6.46 7.16
N ILE A 122 -12.87 6.95 7.97
CA ILE A 122 -12.41 6.25 9.17
C ILE A 122 -13.55 5.96 10.14
N ILE A 123 -14.56 6.83 10.25
CA ILE A 123 -15.69 6.67 11.16
C ILE A 123 -16.55 5.45 10.77
N PRO A 124 -17.15 5.39 9.56
CA PRO A 124 -17.94 4.24 9.15
C PRO A 124 -17.10 2.96 9.05
N LEU A 125 -15.83 3.04 8.63
CA LEU A 125 -14.95 1.86 8.58
C LEU A 125 -14.66 1.32 9.97
N SER A 126 -14.36 2.18 10.95
CA SER A 126 -14.08 1.75 12.32
C SER A 126 -15.30 1.11 12.96
N TRP A 127 -16.49 1.68 12.72
CA TRP A 127 -17.75 1.08 13.17
C TRP A 127 -18.01 -0.28 12.51
N ALA A 128 -17.81 -0.41 11.21
CA ALA A 128 -17.97 -1.69 10.52
C ALA A 128 -16.95 -2.71 11.04
N ALA A 129 -15.69 -2.32 11.19
CA ALA A 129 -14.64 -3.17 11.73
C ALA A 129 -14.99 -3.65 13.14
N SER A 130 -15.43 -2.79 14.06
CA SER A 130 -15.74 -3.19 15.44
C SER A 130 -16.93 -4.15 15.55
N ASN A 131 -17.95 -4.00 14.70
CA ASN A 131 -19.16 -4.84 14.77
C ASN A 131 -18.98 -6.20 14.07
N TYR A 132 -18.14 -6.27 13.05
CA TYR A 132 -17.95 -7.47 12.23
C TYR A 132 -16.59 -8.14 12.42
N TYR A 133 -15.75 -7.67 13.35
CA TYR A 133 -14.38 -8.15 13.56
C TYR A 133 -14.31 -9.69 13.72
N ASP A 134 -15.14 -10.24 14.60
CA ASP A 134 -15.14 -11.69 14.90
C ASP A 134 -15.56 -12.52 13.68
N TYR A 135 -16.52 -12.03 12.91
CA TYR A 135 -16.95 -12.69 11.67
C TYR A 135 -15.87 -12.61 10.60
N LEU A 136 -15.26 -11.43 10.41
CA LEU A 136 -14.19 -11.22 9.43
C LEU A 136 -13.00 -12.12 9.74
N THR A 137 -12.51 -12.14 10.97
CA THR A 137 -11.36 -12.97 11.37
C THR A 137 -11.65 -14.46 11.27
N LYS A 138 -12.85 -14.91 11.65
CA LYS A 138 -13.26 -16.32 11.55
C LYS A 138 -13.32 -16.83 10.11
N TYR A 139 -13.80 -16.01 9.18
CA TYR A 139 -13.96 -16.39 7.77
C TYR A 139 -12.85 -15.86 6.85
N MET A 140 -11.85 -15.15 7.38
CA MET A 140 -10.80 -14.50 6.59
C MET A 140 -10.07 -15.47 5.66
N GLY A 141 -9.69 -16.65 6.16
CA GLY A 141 -9.02 -17.66 5.34
C GLY A 141 -9.89 -18.16 4.17
N VAL A 142 -11.18 -18.39 4.42
CA VAL A 142 -12.13 -18.81 3.38
C VAL A 142 -12.37 -17.69 2.37
N LEU A 143 -12.48 -16.44 2.85
CA LEU A 143 -12.66 -15.26 2.00
C LEU A 143 -11.45 -15.05 1.09
N LEU A 144 -10.24 -15.09 1.64
CA LEU A 144 -9.00 -14.95 0.86
C LEU A 144 -8.86 -16.08 -0.15
N LEU A 145 -9.17 -17.32 0.24
CA LEU A 145 -9.17 -18.45 -0.69
C LEU A 145 -10.20 -18.26 -1.81
N ALA A 146 -11.40 -17.79 -1.50
CA ALA A 146 -12.45 -17.53 -2.49
C ALA A 146 -12.03 -16.45 -3.49
N ILE A 147 -11.43 -15.36 -3.01
CA ILE A 147 -10.90 -14.28 -3.85
C ILE A 147 -9.76 -14.81 -4.73
N ALA A 148 -8.82 -15.57 -4.17
CA ALA A 148 -7.73 -16.19 -4.92
C ALA A 148 -8.24 -17.11 -6.04
N LEU A 149 -9.20 -17.99 -5.73
CA LEU A 149 -9.85 -18.85 -6.72
C LEU A 149 -10.58 -18.05 -7.80
N MET A 150 -11.25 -16.96 -7.41
CA MET A 150 -11.91 -16.06 -8.35
C MET A 150 -10.89 -15.38 -9.28
N MET A 151 -9.77 -14.88 -8.74
CA MET A 151 -8.68 -14.30 -9.53
C MET A 151 -8.08 -15.30 -10.51
N ILE A 152 -7.74 -16.51 -10.04
CA ILE A 152 -7.21 -17.58 -10.90
C ILE A 152 -8.21 -17.96 -11.99
N LYS A 153 -9.51 -18.00 -11.68
CA LYS A 153 -10.55 -18.28 -12.69
C LYS A 153 -10.69 -17.14 -13.70
N SER A 154 -10.57 -15.90 -13.24
CA SER A 154 -10.69 -14.67 -14.05
C SER A 154 -9.45 -14.38 -14.88
N GLU A 155 -8.33 -15.07 -14.63
CA GLU A 155 -7.11 -14.92 -15.41
C GLU A 155 -7.35 -15.37 -16.86
N THR A 156 -7.38 -14.39 -17.75
CA THR A 156 -7.41 -14.57 -19.20
C THR A 156 -6.06 -14.12 -19.75
N GLY A 157 -5.18 -15.09 -19.98
CA GLY A 157 -3.89 -14.82 -20.60
C GLY A 157 -4.04 -14.16 -21.99
N PRO A 158 -2.97 -13.51 -22.49
CA PRO A 158 -3.01 -12.70 -23.71
C PRO A 158 -3.55 -13.50 -24.90
N GLN A 159 -4.57 -12.96 -25.57
CA GLN A 159 -5.11 -13.54 -26.80
C GLN A 159 -4.15 -13.24 -27.96
N ILE A 160 -3.25 -14.17 -28.22
CA ILE A 160 -2.34 -14.13 -29.37
C ILE A 160 -2.96 -14.99 -30.47
N GLU A 161 -3.23 -14.40 -31.64
CA GLU A 161 -3.74 -15.13 -32.81
C GLU A 161 -2.79 -16.30 -33.15
N GLY A 162 -3.32 -17.53 -33.23
CA GLY A 162 -2.57 -18.75 -33.52
C GLY A 162 -2.25 -19.66 -32.32
N GLN A 163 -2.64 -19.28 -31.10
CA GLN A 163 -2.52 -20.15 -29.92
C GLN A 163 -3.71 -21.13 -29.81
N GLY A 164 -3.43 -22.44 -29.78
CA GLY A 164 -4.46 -23.48 -29.68
C GLY A 164 -5.29 -23.42 -28.39
N SER A 165 -6.46 -24.08 -28.41
CA SER A 165 -7.48 -24.06 -27.33
C SER A 165 -6.97 -24.35 -25.91
N LEU A 166 -5.88 -25.10 -25.76
CA LEU A 166 -5.29 -25.48 -24.47
C LEU A 166 -4.55 -24.34 -23.74
N VAL A 167 -4.31 -23.21 -24.41
CA VAL A 167 -3.47 -22.14 -23.86
C VAL A 167 -4.13 -21.42 -22.68
N HIS A 168 -5.46 -21.33 -22.66
CA HIS A 168 -6.18 -20.79 -21.49
C HIS A 168 -6.02 -21.64 -20.22
N TYR A 169 -5.93 -22.97 -20.35
CA TYR A 169 -5.66 -23.84 -19.20
C TYR A 169 -4.22 -23.72 -18.71
N LYS A 170 -3.26 -23.44 -19.61
CA LYS A 170 -1.85 -23.21 -19.24
C LYS A 170 -1.69 -22.01 -18.31
N TYR A 171 -2.34 -20.88 -18.61
CA TYR A 171 -2.26 -19.68 -17.78
C TYR A 171 -2.93 -19.86 -16.42
N LYS A 172 -4.08 -20.56 -16.37
CA LYS A 172 -4.74 -20.91 -15.10
C LYS A 172 -3.91 -21.85 -14.24
N ALA A 173 -3.25 -22.83 -14.85
CA ALA A 173 -2.33 -23.73 -14.15
C ALA A 173 -1.09 -22.99 -13.62
N LEU A 174 -0.51 -22.08 -14.39
CA LEU A 174 0.61 -21.23 -13.95
C LEU A 174 0.21 -20.30 -12.81
N ALA A 175 -0.95 -19.65 -12.88
CA ALA A 175 -1.47 -18.82 -11.80
C ALA A 175 -1.70 -19.63 -10.51
N GLY A 176 -2.25 -20.84 -10.62
CA GLY A 176 -2.42 -21.75 -9.49
C GLY A 176 -1.10 -22.23 -8.89
N MET A 177 -0.11 -22.58 -9.72
CA MET A 177 1.23 -22.94 -9.24
C MET A 177 1.92 -21.76 -8.53
N LEU A 178 1.88 -20.57 -9.12
CA LEU A 178 2.43 -19.36 -8.51
C LEU A 178 1.80 -19.09 -7.15
N PHE A 179 0.46 -19.14 -7.06
CA PHE A 179 -0.27 -18.95 -5.81
C PHE A 179 0.17 -19.93 -4.71
N LEU A 180 0.44 -21.19 -5.06
CA LEU A 180 0.92 -22.20 -4.12
C LEU A 180 2.39 -22.00 -3.71
N THR A 181 3.22 -21.42 -4.57
CA THR A 181 4.65 -21.19 -4.28
C THR A 181 4.94 -19.84 -3.65
N SER A 182 4.02 -18.87 -3.77
CA SER A 182 4.17 -17.51 -3.23
C SER A 182 3.55 -17.33 -1.84
N GLY A 183 2.96 -18.40 -1.28
CA GLY A 183 2.33 -18.40 0.05
C GLY A 183 3.34 -18.49 1.19
#